data_AF-A0A953QPV2-F1
#
_entry.id   AF-A0A953QPV2-F1
#
_cell.length_a   1.000
_cell.length_b   1.000
_cell.length_c   1.000
_cell.angle_alpha   90.00
_cell.angle_beta   90.00
_cell.angle_gamma   90.00
#
_symmetry.space_group_name_H-M   'P 1'
#
loop_
_entity.id
_entity.type
_entity.pdbx_description
1 polymer ?
#
loop_
_entity_poly.entity_id
_entity_poly.type
_entity_poly.pdbx_seq_one_letter_code
_entity_poly.pdbx_strand_id
1 'polypeptide(L)'
;MTEEAVDLWPDLGSAKVRTPLAILKQQAALLGKHTNNLLEGQVTTQTFGGEFHHRFLIEATALDYRYELFVVSHGVKLYPVRLESGPHQAYYGSNKPKFDSEQAFVNWLKGVLNSEDTKRVLSSLLSQAES
;
A
#
# COMPACT_ATOMS: atom_id res chain seq x y z
N MET A 1 30.64 -22.93 37.48
CA MET A 1 29.39 -23.54 37.00
C MET A 1 28.65 -22.46 36.25
N THR A 2 28.65 -22.51 34.92
CA THR A 2 27.90 -21.58 34.07
C THR A 2 26.45 -22.03 34.08
N GLU A 3 25.57 -21.18 34.59
CA GLU A 3 24.12 -21.38 34.56
C GLU A 3 23.68 -21.36 33.10
N GLU A 4 23.16 -22.47 32.59
CA GLU A 4 22.60 -22.54 31.23
C GLU A 4 21.33 -21.66 31.20
N ALA A 5 21.29 -20.70 30.29
CA ALA A 5 20.15 -19.79 30.16
C ALA A 5 18.90 -20.57 29.71
N VAL A 6 17.84 -20.50 30.50
CA VAL A 6 16.53 -21.09 30.16
C VAL A 6 15.91 -20.29 29.01
N ASP A 7 15.68 -20.96 27.88
CA ASP A 7 14.92 -20.39 26.77
C ASP A 7 13.42 -20.39 27.09
N LEU A 8 12.82 -19.20 27.14
CA LEU A 8 11.41 -18.98 27.47
C LEU A 8 10.58 -18.54 26.24
N TRP A 9 11.18 -18.49 25.05
CA TRP A 9 10.46 -18.09 23.84
C TRP A 9 9.59 -19.24 23.31
N PRO A 10 8.38 -18.95 22.84
CA PRO A 10 7.56 -19.95 22.17
C PRO A 10 8.16 -20.32 20.81
N ASP A 11 7.93 -21.55 20.35
CA ASP A 11 8.17 -21.89 18.94
C ASP A 11 7.20 -21.11 18.05
N LEU A 12 7.75 -20.26 17.19
CA LEU A 12 7.01 -19.30 16.38
C LEU A 12 6.55 -19.88 15.02
N GLY A 13 7.03 -21.06 14.63
CA GLY A 13 6.72 -21.68 13.33
C GLY A 13 7.04 -20.78 12.12
N SER A 14 6.40 -21.04 10.98
CA SER A 14 6.53 -20.20 9.77
C SER A 14 5.34 -19.25 9.61
N ALA A 15 5.61 -17.95 9.49
CA ALA A 15 4.58 -16.94 9.30
C ALA A 15 3.97 -17.06 7.88
N LYS A 16 2.69 -17.46 7.80
CA LYS A 16 1.93 -17.59 6.54
C LYS A 16 0.97 -16.42 6.25
N VAL A 17 1.02 -15.35 7.05
CA VAL A 17 0.06 -14.25 6.92
C VAL A 17 0.47 -13.33 5.78
N ARG A 18 -0.45 -13.07 4.85
CA ARG A 18 -0.24 -12.11 3.77
C ARG A 18 -0.30 -10.70 4.33
N THR A 19 0.80 -9.96 4.21
CA THR A 19 0.92 -8.63 4.80
C THR A 19 0.26 -7.55 3.91
N PRO A 20 -0.18 -6.42 4.48
CA PRO A 20 -0.65 -5.27 3.70
C PRO A 20 0.37 -4.83 2.64
N LEU A 21 1.67 -4.78 3.01
CA LEU A 21 2.75 -4.47 2.08
C LEU A 21 2.82 -5.45 0.90
N ALA A 22 2.67 -6.76 1.13
CA ALA A 22 2.70 -7.76 0.05
C ALA A 22 1.51 -7.58 -0.91
N ILE A 23 0.32 -7.29 -0.39
CA ILE A 23 -0.87 -7.00 -1.20
C ILE A 23 -0.62 -5.77 -2.07
N LEU A 24 -0.13 -4.67 -1.49
CA LEU A 24 0.17 -3.43 -2.22
C LEU A 24 1.23 -3.65 -3.31
N LYS A 25 2.35 -4.31 -2.99
CA LYS A 25 3.41 -4.60 -3.96
C LYS A 25 2.91 -5.46 -5.13
N GLN A 26 2.03 -6.42 -4.86
CA GLN A 26 1.43 -7.22 -5.92
C GLN A 26 0.58 -6.36 -6.85
N GLN A 27 -0.25 -5.46 -6.34
CA GLN A 27 -1.07 -4.58 -7.18
C GLN A 27 -0.22 -3.58 -7.96
N ALA A 28 0.84 -3.05 -7.34
CA ALA A 28 1.80 -2.19 -7.99
C ALA A 28 2.45 -2.86 -9.23
N ALA A 29 2.86 -4.13 -9.09
CA ALA A 29 3.40 -4.91 -10.21
C ALA A 29 2.38 -5.23 -11.31
N LEU A 30 1.09 -5.33 -10.98
CA LEU A 30 0.03 -5.55 -11.98
C LEU A 30 -0.23 -4.30 -12.82
N LEU A 31 -0.05 -3.09 -12.27
CA LEU A 31 -0.24 -1.84 -13.01
C LEU A 31 0.70 -1.74 -14.23
N GLY A 32 1.98 -2.08 -14.06
CA GLY A 32 2.95 -2.09 -15.16
C GLY A 32 2.51 -3.01 -16.30
N LYS A 33 2.02 -4.21 -15.97
CA LYS A 33 1.49 -5.15 -16.98
C LYS A 33 0.28 -4.59 -17.74
N HIS A 34 -0.60 -3.87 -17.06
CA HIS A 34 -1.81 -3.29 -17.67
C HIS A 34 -1.54 -2.07 -18.55
N THR A 35 -0.39 -1.42 -18.38
CA THR A 35 -0.04 -0.17 -19.07
C THR A 35 1.16 -0.33 -20.00
N ASN A 36 1.55 -1.56 -20.33
CA ASN A 36 2.75 -1.88 -21.12
C ASN A 36 4.02 -1.21 -20.56
N ASN A 37 4.09 -1.07 -19.23
CA ASN A 37 5.15 -0.39 -18.46
C ASN A 37 5.34 1.10 -18.79
N LEU A 38 4.34 1.76 -19.39
CA LEU A 38 4.32 3.23 -19.47
C LEU A 38 4.09 3.87 -18.10
N LEU A 39 3.33 3.18 -17.24
CA LEU A 39 3.15 3.54 -15.84
C LEU A 39 3.52 2.36 -14.95
N GLU A 40 4.27 2.62 -13.89
CA GLU A 40 4.64 1.61 -12.91
C GLU A 40 4.03 1.93 -11.54
N GLY A 41 3.52 0.90 -10.86
CA GLY A 41 3.16 1.06 -9.46
C GLY A 41 4.41 0.93 -8.59
N GLN A 42 4.56 1.80 -7.60
CA GLN A 42 5.58 1.66 -6.56
C GLN A 42 4.97 1.74 -5.16
N VAL A 43 5.58 1.00 -4.24
CA VAL A 43 5.23 1.06 -2.82
C VAL A 43 6.47 1.42 -2.03
N THR A 44 6.47 2.60 -1.43
CA THR A 44 7.52 3.03 -0.51
C THR A 44 7.04 2.87 0.93
N THR A 45 7.93 2.43 1.80
CA THR A 45 7.62 2.22 3.23
C THR A 45 8.49 3.13 4.07
N GLN A 46 7.86 3.84 5.00
CA GLN A 46 8.53 4.59 6.05
C GLN A 46 8.09 4.04 7.41
N THR A 47 8.95 4.12 8.41
CA THR A 47 8.60 3.73 9.78
C THR A 47 8.58 4.98 10.67
N PHE A 48 7.51 5.14 11.45
CA PHE A 48 7.34 6.26 12.35
C PHE A 48 6.52 5.82 13.55
N GLY A 49 6.98 6.13 14.78
CA GLY A 49 6.21 5.82 15.99
C GLY A 49 5.87 4.34 16.23
N GLY A 50 6.62 3.40 15.64
CA GLY A 50 6.32 1.96 15.71
C GLY A 50 5.27 1.48 14.69
N GLU A 51 4.86 2.35 13.77
CA GLU A 51 3.97 2.04 12.66
C GLU A 51 4.74 1.99 11.34
N PHE A 52 4.24 1.18 10.41
CA PHE A 52 4.66 1.10 9.03
C PHE A 52 3.70 1.94 8.20
N HIS A 53 4.22 2.95 7.51
CA HIS A 53 3.48 3.78 6.56
C HIS A 53 3.85 3.36 5.15
N HIS A 54 2.87 2.92 4.37
CA HIS A 54 3.02 2.51 2.99
C HIS A 54 2.38 3.54 2.07
N ARG A 55 3.17 4.12 1.18
CA ARG A 55 2.71 5.07 0.16
C ARG A 55 2.64 4.34 -1.17
N PHE A 56 1.46 4.34 -1.78
CA PHE A 56 1.25 3.78 -3.11
C PHE A 56 1.37 4.88 -4.16
N LEU A 57 2.36 4.74 -5.02
CA LEU A 57 2.75 5.70 -6.05
C LEU A 57 2.45 5.12 -7.43
N ILE A 58 2.06 5.99 -8.35
CA ILE A 58 2.06 5.74 -9.79
C ILE A 58 3.23 6.53 -10.35
N GLU A 59 4.21 5.83 -10.91
CA GLU A 59 5.38 6.42 -11.54
C GLU A 59 5.19 6.43 -13.06
N ALA A 60 5.40 7.60 -13.66
CA ALA A 60 5.44 7.80 -15.10
C ALA A 60 6.88 8.15 -15.48
N THR A 61 7.69 7.13 -15.78
CA THR A 61 9.14 7.28 -15.99
C THR A 61 9.47 8.24 -17.13
N ALA A 62 8.70 8.21 -18.21
CA ALA A 62 8.87 9.11 -19.36
C ALA A 62 8.71 10.61 -19.00
N LEU A 63 8.02 10.90 -17.89
CA LEU A 63 7.71 12.25 -17.42
C LEU A 63 8.58 12.69 -16.23
N ASP A 64 9.45 11.81 -15.71
CA ASP A 64 10.11 11.97 -14.41
C ASP A 64 9.12 12.41 -13.30
N TYR A 65 7.92 11.82 -13.34
CA TYR A 65 6.81 12.23 -12.49
C TYR A 65 6.27 11.07 -11.66
N ARG A 66 5.92 11.36 -10.40
CA ARG A 66 5.30 10.42 -9.47
C ARG A 66 4.04 11.01 -8.88
N TYR A 67 2.95 10.28 -9.01
CA TYR A 67 1.68 10.62 -8.39
C TYR A 67 1.44 9.74 -7.16
N GLU A 68 1.19 10.35 -6.01
CA GLU A 68 0.76 9.61 -4.82
C GLU A 68 -0.74 9.35 -4.86
N LEU A 69 -1.09 8.06 -4.94
CA LEU A 69 -2.49 7.67 -4.94
C LEU A 69 -3.09 7.67 -3.53
N PHE A 70 -2.39 7.05 -2.57
CA PHE A 70 -2.80 7.00 -1.18
C PHE A 70 -1.63 6.62 -0.26
N VAL A 71 -1.81 6.85 1.04
CA VAL A 71 -0.95 6.34 2.11
C VAL A 71 -1.78 5.56 3.09
N VAL A 72 -1.30 4.39 3.50
CA VAL A 72 -1.90 3.59 4.58
C VAL A 72 -0.87 3.30 5.67
N SER A 73 -1.33 3.04 6.88
CA SER A 73 -0.47 2.71 8.03
C SER A 73 -0.95 1.47 8.76
N HIS A 74 -0.04 0.76 9.44
CA HIS A 74 -0.38 -0.26 10.43
C HIS A 74 0.76 -0.46 11.43
N GLY A 75 0.43 -0.94 12.64
CA GLY A 75 1.42 -1.41 13.62
C GLY A 75 1.97 -2.81 13.29
N VAL A 76 2.81 -3.36 14.18
CA VAL A 76 3.41 -4.71 14.00
C VAL A 76 2.39 -5.85 13.85
N LYS A 77 1.16 -5.65 14.33
CA LYS A 77 0.06 -6.63 14.24
C LYS A 77 -0.57 -6.74 12.84
N LEU A 78 -0.06 -6.00 11.84
CA LEU A 78 -0.54 -5.91 10.45
C LEU A 78 -1.91 -5.27 10.27
N TYR A 79 -2.86 -5.59 11.13
CA TYR A 79 -4.22 -5.04 11.13
C TYR A 79 -4.55 -4.42 12.49
N PRO A 80 -5.38 -3.36 12.54
CA PRO A 80 -6.02 -2.72 11.39
C PRO A 80 -5.05 -1.93 10.51
N VAL A 81 -5.35 -1.88 9.21
CA VAL A 81 -4.74 -0.91 8.29
C VAL A 81 -5.55 0.38 8.35
N ARG A 82 -4.90 1.52 8.50
CA ARG A 82 -5.55 2.84 8.52
C ARG A 82 -5.23 3.60 7.25
N LEU A 83 -6.20 4.33 6.72
CA LEU A 83 -5.94 5.27 5.65
C LEU A 83 -5.34 6.54 6.24
N GLU A 84 -4.22 7.02 5.68
CA GLU A 84 -3.58 8.26 6.12
C GLU A 84 -3.81 9.42 5.15
N SER A 85 -3.79 9.13 3.85
CA SER A 85 -4.16 10.02 2.75
C SER A 85 -4.76 9.19 1.62
N GLY A 86 -5.64 9.77 0.80
CA GLY A 86 -6.23 9.07 -0.33
C GLY A 86 -6.71 10.01 -1.42
N PRO A 87 -7.10 9.48 -2.58
CA PRO A 87 -7.37 10.30 -3.77
C PRO A 87 -8.73 11.00 -3.69
N HIS A 88 -9.62 10.54 -2.80
CA HIS A 88 -10.97 11.07 -2.69
C HIS A 88 -11.07 12.12 -1.58
N GLN A 89 -11.72 13.25 -1.87
CA GLN A 89 -11.85 14.36 -0.90
C GLN A 89 -12.54 13.95 0.40
N ALA A 90 -13.40 12.93 0.38
CA ALA A 90 -14.06 12.42 1.57
C ALA A 90 -13.09 11.78 2.59
N TYR A 91 -11.81 11.60 2.23
CA TYR A 91 -10.77 11.11 3.15
C TYR A 91 -10.04 12.24 3.89
N TYR A 92 -10.35 13.51 3.61
CA TYR A 92 -9.87 14.64 4.39
C TYR A 92 -10.83 14.88 5.57
N GLY A 93 -10.48 14.34 6.73
CA GLY A 93 -11.25 14.50 7.96
C GLY A 93 -10.59 13.81 9.16
N SER A 94 -11.11 14.08 10.36
CA SER A 94 -10.60 13.50 11.60
C SER A 94 -10.91 12.01 11.77
N ASN A 95 -11.91 11.48 11.04
CA ASN A 95 -12.26 10.06 11.09
C ASN A 95 -11.80 9.33 9.83
N LYS A 96 -10.50 9.03 9.74
CA LYS A 96 -9.95 8.29 8.62
C LYS A 96 -10.40 6.82 8.66
N PRO A 97 -10.75 6.20 7.52
CA PRO A 97 -11.11 4.79 7.45
C PRO A 97 -10.05 3.86 8.07
N LYS A 98 -10.52 2.79 8.72
CA LYS A 98 -9.70 1.67 9.19
C LYS A 98 -10.25 0.35 8.64
N PHE A 99 -9.37 -0.60 8.41
CA PHE A 99 -9.68 -1.91 7.85
C PHE A 99 -9.16 -2.98 8.80
N ASP A 100 -10.08 -3.57 9.57
CA ASP A 100 -9.74 -4.49 10.66
C ASP A 100 -9.31 -5.90 10.16
N SER A 101 -9.36 -6.18 8.85
CA SER A 101 -8.97 -7.47 8.25
C SER A 101 -8.41 -7.34 6.84
N GLU A 102 -7.73 -8.40 6.37
CA GLU A 102 -7.25 -8.52 4.98
C GLU A 102 -8.40 -8.30 3.99
N GLN A 103 -9.53 -8.99 4.18
CA GLN A 103 -10.67 -8.90 3.27
C GLN A 103 -11.24 -7.47 3.20
N ALA A 104 -11.35 -6.79 4.34
CA ALA A 104 -11.83 -5.41 4.38
C ALA A 104 -10.87 -4.47 3.63
N PHE A 105 -9.57 -4.65 3.83
CA PHE A 105 -8.53 -3.86 3.16
C PHE A 105 -8.52 -4.10 1.65
N VAL A 106 -8.60 -5.37 1.21
CA VAL A 106 -8.64 -5.75 -0.22
C VAL A 106 -9.89 -5.19 -0.90
N ASN A 107 -11.05 -5.25 -0.25
CA ASN A 107 -12.30 -4.70 -0.79
C ASN A 107 -12.19 -3.19 -1.00
N TRP A 108 -11.65 -2.46 -0.02
CA TRP A 108 -11.40 -1.03 -0.16
C TRP A 108 -10.39 -0.73 -1.26
N LEU A 109 -9.26 -1.46 -1.30
CA LEU A 109 -8.21 -1.28 -2.30
C LEU A 109 -8.76 -1.46 -3.72
N LYS A 110 -9.58 -2.50 -3.94
CA LYS A 110 -10.27 -2.72 -5.22
C LYS A 110 -11.15 -1.53 -5.60
N GLY A 111 -11.87 -0.96 -4.63
CA GLY A 111 -12.70 0.23 -4.83
C GLY A 111 -11.87 1.45 -5.25
N VAL A 112 -10.76 1.71 -4.57
CA VAL A 112 -9.88 2.84 -4.87
C VAL A 112 -9.21 2.69 -6.24
N LEU A 113 -8.61 1.53 -6.52
CA LEU A 113 -7.90 1.28 -7.78
C LEU A 113 -8.84 1.32 -9.00
N ASN A 114 -10.12 1.00 -8.82
CA ASN A 114 -11.13 1.01 -9.89
C ASN A 114 -12.05 2.24 -9.87
N SER A 115 -11.74 3.25 -9.04
CA SER A 115 -12.53 4.48 -8.97
C SER A 115 -12.36 5.34 -10.23
N GLU A 116 -13.37 6.15 -10.56
CA GLU A 116 -13.32 7.06 -11.71
C GLU A 116 -12.20 8.09 -11.58
N ASP A 117 -11.87 8.52 -10.35
CA ASP A 117 -10.76 9.44 -10.10
C ASP A 117 -9.41 8.79 -10.42
N THR A 118 -9.17 7.55 -9.96
CA THR A 118 -7.94 6.81 -10.30
C THR A 118 -7.83 6.57 -11.80
N LYS A 119 -8.91 6.16 -12.47
CA LYS A 119 -8.91 5.96 -13.93
C LYS A 119 -8.57 7.26 -14.68
N ARG A 120 -9.11 8.39 -14.24
CA ARG A 120 -8.80 9.70 -14.83
C ARG A 120 -7.34 10.08 -14.67
N VAL A 121 -6.75 9.85 -13.49
CA VAL A 121 -5.31 10.07 -13.25
C VAL A 121 -4.48 9.19 -14.19
N LEU A 122 -4.76 7.88 -14.25
CA LEU A 122 -4.05 6.96 -15.13
C LEU A 122 -4.14 7.36 -16.60
N SER A 123 -5.34 7.69 -17.08
CA SER A 123 -5.53 8.14 -18.46
C SER A 123 -4.75 9.43 -18.75
N SER A 124 -4.75 10.38 -17.82
CA SER A 124 -4.04 11.65 -17.99
C SER A 124 -2.52 11.46 -18.03
N LEU A 125 -1.99 10.57 -17.20
CA LEU A 125 -0.56 10.23 -17.20
C LEU A 125 -0.15 9.47 -18.45
N LEU A 126 -0.97 8.51 -18.91
CA LEU A 126 -0.73 7.78 -20.16
C LEU A 126 -0.68 8.72 -21.36
N SER A 127 -1.68 9.58 -21.53
CA SER A 127 -1.71 10.53 -22.65
C SER A 127 -0.50 11.46 -22.66
N GLN A 128 -0.02 11.89 -21.48
CA GLN A 128 1.19 12.70 -21.38
C GLN A 128 2.45 11.91 -21.69
N ALA A 129 2.57 10.67 -21.23
CA ALA A 129 3.74 9.82 -21.47
C ALA A 129 3.89 9.40 -22.96
N GLU A 130 2.79 9.41 -23.71
CA GLU A 130 2.76 9.10 -25.15
C GLU A 130 2.90 10.34 -26.06
N SER A 131 2.90 11.56 -25.49
CA SER A 131 3.02 12.83 -26.24
C SER A 131 4.46 13.12 -26.64
#